data_AF-A0A443DRE9-F1
#
_entry.id   AF-A0A443DRE9-F1
#
_cell.length_a   1.000
_cell.length_b   1.000
_cell.length_c   1.000
_cell.angle_alpha   90.00
_cell.angle_beta   90.00
_cell.angle_gamma   90.00
#
_symmetry.space_group_name_H-M   'P 1'
#
loop_
_entity.id
_entity.type
_entity.pdbx_description
1 polymer ?
#
loop_
_entity_poly.entity_id
_entity_poly.type
_entity_poly.pdbx_seq_one_letter_code
_entity_poly.pdbx_strand_id
1 'polypeptide(L)' 'MNAISPAVSTGPLPASRKIHKPGLIHPQIRVPMREIAVHPTAGEPPVTAYDPSGPYTDPTVETSIEKGLARFR' A
#
# COMPACT_ATOMS: atom_id res chain seq x y z
N MET A 1 5.94 8.92 -31.86
CA MET A 1 6.14 9.55 -30.54
C MET A 1 6.46 8.43 -29.56
N ASN A 2 7.73 8.28 -29.15
CA ASN A 2 8.06 7.36 -28.07
C ASN A 2 7.62 8.02 -26.76
N ALA A 3 6.47 7.61 -26.24
CA ALA A 3 6.08 8.03 -24.91
C ALA A 3 7.06 7.39 -23.91
N ILE A 4 7.92 8.19 -23.31
CA ILE A 4 8.78 7.72 -22.23
C ILE A 4 7.87 7.58 -21.01
N SER A 5 7.61 6.34 -20.61
CA SER A 5 6.93 6.07 -19.34
C SER A 5 7.80 6.61 -18.20
N PRO A 6 7.30 7.54 -17.37
CA PRO A 6 8.11 8.17 -16.34
C PRO A 6 8.45 7.15 -15.26
N ALA A 7 9.71 7.17 -14.80
CA ALA A 7 10.11 6.44 -13.61
C ALA A 7 9.51 7.11 -12.37
N VAL A 8 8.80 6.35 -11.54
CA VAL A 8 8.18 6.84 -10.30
C VAL A 8 8.68 6.01 -9.11
N SER A 9 8.68 6.61 -7.92
CA SER A 9 9.05 5.90 -6.69
C SER A 9 7.98 4.88 -6.33
N THR A 10 8.40 3.63 -6.18
CA THR A 10 7.54 2.50 -5.80
C THR A 10 8.21 1.65 -4.72
N GLY A 11 7.47 0.70 -4.17
CA GLY A 11 7.94 -0.25 -3.16
C GLY A 11 7.55 0.13 -1.73
N PRO A 12 7.75 -0.78 -0.77
CA PRO A 12 7.34 -0.57 0.61
C PRO A 12 7.97 0.69 1.22
N LEU A 13 7.17 1.46 1.96
CA LEU A 13 7.70 2.57 2.74
C LEU A 13 8.59 2.04 3.88
N PRO A 14 9.76 2.65 4.15
CA PRO A 14 10.71 2.15 5.13
C PRO A 14 10.10 1.82 6.49
N ALA A 15 10.54 0.71 7.09
CA ALA A 15 10.09 0.20 8.39
C ALA A 15 8.57 -0.05 8.50
N SER A 16 7.86 -0.09 7.37
CA SER A 16 6.42 -0.32 7.35
C SER A 16 6.00 -1.30 6.26
N ARG A 17 4.83 -1.91 6.45
CA ARG A 17 4.21 -2.77 5.44
C ARG A 17 2.78 -2.34 5.18
N LYS A 18 2.33 -2.50 3.93
CA LYS A 18 0.93 -2.34 3.56
C LYS A 18 0.10 -3.41 4.27
N ILE A 19 -1.03 -3.02 4.82
CA ILE A 19 -2.07 -3.93 5.31
C ILE A 19 -3.43 -3.47 4.79
N HIS A 20 -4.40 -4.38 4.82
CA HIS A 20 -5.77 -4.07 4.42
C HIS A 20 -6.75 -4.47 5.50
N LYS A 21 -7.60 -3.55 5.95
CA LYS A 21 -8.70 -3.84 6.87
C LYS A 21 -9.97 -4.17 6.07
N PRO A 22 -10.70 -5.26 6.38
CA PRO A 22 -11.94 -5.59 5.70
C PRO A 22 -13.07 -4.63 6.12
N GLY A 23 -14.00 -4.36 5.21
CA GLY A 23 -15.25 -3.69 5.53
C GLY A 23 -16.22 -4.61 6.28
N LEU A 24 -17.05 -4.04 7.17
CA LEU A 24 -18.08 -4.81 7.89
C LEU A 24 -19.37 -4.96 7.07
N ILE A 25 -19.89 -3.85 6.53
CA ILE A 25 -21.10 -3.83 5.70
C ILE A 25 -20.82 -4.38 4.30
N HIS A 26 -19.62 -4.12 3.78
CA HIS A 26 -19.17 -4.55 2.47
C HIS A 26 -17.87 -5.37 2.61
N PRO A 27 -17.99 -6.70 2.82
CA PRO A 27 -16.85 -7.58 3.12
C PRO A 27 -15.80 -7.69 2.02
N GLN A 28 -16.11 -7.25 0.80
CA GLN A 28 -15.19 -7.18 -0.33
C GLN A 28 -14.27 -5.95 -0.27
N ILE A 29 -14.64 -4.91 0.48
CA ILE A 29 -13.81 -3.70 0.61
C ILE A 29 -12.54 -4.05 1.41
N ARG A 30 -11.40 -3.56 0.91
CA ARG A 30 -10.08 -3.65 1.53
C ARG A 30 -9.56 -2.23 1.74
N VAL A 31 -9.64 -1.73 2.98
CA VAL A 31 -9.20 -0.36 3.31
C VAL A 31 -7.69 -0.36 3.52
N PRO A 32 -6.91 0.38 2.72
CA PRO A 32 -5.45 0.39 2.82
C PRO A 32 -4.99 1.16 4.06
N MET A 33 -4.11 0.53 4.83
CA MET A 33 -3.38 1.13 5.94
C MET A 33 -1.92 0.68 5.85
N ARG A 34 -1.06 1.25 6.70
CA ARG A 34 0.29 0.71 6.91
C ARG A 34 0.53 0.40 8.37
N GLU A 35 1.27 -0.67 8.64
CA GLU A 35 1.79 -0.98 9.98
C GLU A 35 3.26 -0.62 10.06
N ILE A 36 3.63 0.13 11.08
CA ILE A 36 5.00 0.49 11.40
C ILE A 36 5.45 -0.39 12.57
N ALA A 37 6.51 -1.18 12.34
CA ALA A 37 7.10 -1.99 13.40
C ALA A 37 7.86 -1.09 14.38
N VAL A 38 7.66 -1.33 15.67
CA VAL A 38 8.46 -0.76 16.75
C VAL A 38 9.60 -1.71 17.10
N HIS A 39 10.61 -1.22 17.82
CA HIS A 39 11.68 -2.08 18.30
C HIS A 39 11.12 -3.15 19.25
N PRO A 40 11.53 -4.45 19.15
CA PRO A 40 10.96 -5.52 19.98
C PRO A 40 11.04 -5.27 21.49
N THR A 41 12.08 -4.56 21.96
CA THR A 41 12.24 -4.25 23.39
C THR A 41 11.25 -3.22 23.93
N ALA A 42 10.50 -2.52 23.06
CA ALA A 42 9.42 -1.64 23.49
C ALA A 42 8.23 -2.45 24.03
N GLY A 43 8.06 -3.71 23.59
CA GLY A 43 6.93 -4.56 24.01
C GLY A 43 5.57 -4.05 23.53
N GLU A 44 5.54 -3.14 22.57
CA GLU A 44 4.33 -2.53 22.03
C GLU A 44 3.91 -3.17 20.70
N PRO A 45 2.60 -3.19 20.39
CA PRO A 45 2.12 -3.64 19.09
C PRO A 45 2.53 -2.65 17.97
N PRO A 46 2.58 -3.10 16.71
CA PRO A 46 2.83 -2.21 15.57
C PRO A 46 1.82 -1.06 15.49
N VAL A 47 2.29 0.12 15.10
CA VAL A 47 1.42 1.30 14.94
C VAL A 47 0.72 1.23 13.58
N THR A 48 -0.62 1.17 13.59
CA THR A 48 -1.42 1.29 12.36
C THR A 48 -1.62 2.76 12.00
N ALA A 49 -1.19 3.16 10.81
CA ALA A 49 -1.33 4.51 10.28
C ALA A 49 -2.12 4.54 8.96
N TYR A 50 -2.79 5.66 8.70
CA TYR A 50 -3.40 5.94 7.40
C TYR A 50 -2.35 5.90 6.29
N ASP A 51 -2.73 5.38 5.13
CA ASP A 51 -1.83 5.22 4.00
C ASP A 51 -2.50 5.56 2.65
N PRO A 52 -2.30 6.79 2.13
CA PRO A 52 -2.84 7.23 0.85
C PRO A 52 -1.99 6.79 -0.37
N SER A 53 -0.88 6.06 -0.17
CA SER A 53 0.06 5.74 -1.26
C SER A 53 -0.46 4.73 -2.29
N GLY A 54 -1.59 4.06 -2.01
CA GLY A 54 -2.21 3.12 -2.94
C GLY A 54 -1.34 1.90 -3.29
N PRO A 55 -1.55 1.29 -4.48
CA PRO A 55 -0.79 0.11 -4.92
C PRO A 55 0.71 0.33 -5.11
N TYR A 56 1.17 1.57 -5.23
CA TYR A 56 2.58 1.88 -5.50
C TYR A 56 3.54 1.42 -4.40
N THR A 57 3.05 1.23 -3.18
CA THR A 57 3.85 0.73 -2.04
C THR A 57 3.47 -0.66 -1.60
N ASP A 58 2.56 -1.32 -2.33
CA ASP A 58 2.18 -2.70 -2.08
C ASP A 58 3.09 -3.64 -2.91
N PRO A 59 3.97 -4.43 -2.28
CA PRO A 59 4.88 -5.32 -3.00
C PRO A 59 4.16 -6.47 -3.72
N THR A 60 2.86 -6.66 -3.46
CA THR A 60 2.05 -7.71 -4.10
C THR A 60 1.35 -7.26 -5.37
N VAL A 61 1.45 -5.97 -5.73
CA VAL A 61 0.79 -5.40 -6.90
C VAL A 61 1.82 -4.86 -7.89
N GLU A 62 1.78 -5.39 -9.11
CA GLU A 62 2.55 -4.84 -10.23
C GLU A 62 1.83 -3.61 -10.80
N THR A 63 2.48 -2.44 -10.73
CA THR A 63 1.94 -1.18 -11.26
C THR A 63 2.49 -0.86 -12.64
N SER A 64 1.63 -0.47 -13.58
CA SER A 64 2.03 0.02 -14.90
C SER A 64 1.24 1.29 -15.24
N ILE A 65 1.94 2.38 -15.52
CA ILE A 65 1.33 3.68 -15.84
C ILE A 65 0.51 3.57 -17.13
N GLU A 66 1.03 2.86 -18.13
CA GLU A 66 0.38 2.66 -19.44
C GLU A 66 -0.92 1.87 -19.33
N LYS A 67 -1.00 0.93 -18.38
CA LYS A 67 -2.20 0.10 -18.13
C LYS A 67 -3.16 0.73 -17.13
N GLY A 68 -2.71 1.72 -16.37
CA GLY A 68 -3.42 2.26 -15.23
C GLY A 68 -3.46 1.29 -14.03
N LEU A 69 -4.08 1.75 -12.95
CA LEU A 69 -4.32 0.93 -11.76
C LEU A 69 -5.59 0.09 -11.91
N ALA A 70 -5.67 -1.00 -11.13
CA ALA A 70 -6.88 -1.80 -11.03
C ALA A 70 -8.07 -0.94 -10.59
N ARG A 71 -9.19 -1.07 -11.31
CA ARG A 71 -10.44 -0.37 -10.98
C ARG A 71 -11.22 -1.18 -9.95
N PHE A 72 -10.99 -0.88 -8.68
CA PHE A 72 -11.76 -1.47 -7.58
C PHE A 72 -13.15 -0.85 -7.42
N ARG A 73 -13.42 0.25 -8.14
CA ARG A 73 -14.65 1.03 -8.14
C ARG A 73 -14.92 1.56 -9.54
#